data_AF-A0A263D238-F1
#
_entry.id   AF-A0A263D238-F1
#
_cell.length_a   1.000
_cell.length_b   1.000
_cell.length_c   1.000
_cell.angle_alpha   90.00
_cell.angle_beta   90.00
_cell.angle_gamma   90.00
#
_symmetry.space_group_name_H-M   'P 1'
#
loop_
_entity.id
_entity.type
_entity.pdbx_description
1 polymer ?
#
loop_
_entity_poly.entity_id
_entity_poly.type
_entity_poly.pdbx_seq_one_letter_code
_entity_poly.pdbx_strand_id
1 'polypeptide(L)'
;MRARTRRLLTAARIGQAHWFFGNLYEAVVRLPDSLARADPKPSSPFAKGSPVRYYLPAAPVTVAVTLAATVTGWDVPADRPRLATSAGATVTGALLTAYLVRAVNLRLFVAGPPVSEAERDALLRRWYRLNAVRLLAAGGALAVNRNSR
;
A
#
# COMPACT_ATOMS: atom_id res chain seq x y z
N MET A 1 0.52 5.04 -27.71
CA MET A 1 -0.33 4.53 -26.61
C MET A 1 -1.76 5.06 -26.73
N ARG A 2 -2.78 4.20 -26.60
CA ARG A 2 -4.21 4.57 -26.79
C ARG A 2 -4.71 5.52 -25.69
N ALA A 3 -5.74 6.33 -25.99
CA ALA A 3 -6.30 7.29 -25.04
C ALA A 3 -6.83 6.64 -23.74
N ARG A 4 -7.45 5.45 -23.85
CA ARG A 4 -7.92 4.65 -22.71
C ARG A 4 -6.76 4.23 -21.80
N THR A 5 -5.68 3.71 -22.36
CA THR A 5 -4.48 3.29 -21.63
C THR A 5 -3.85 4.47 -20.88
N ARG A 6 -3.77 5.65 -21.50
CA ARG A 6 -3.30 6.88 -20.84
C ARG A 6 -4.15 7.27 -19.62
N ARG A 7 -5.48 7.20 -19.72
CA ARG A 7 -6.39 7.48 -18.59
C ARG A 7 -6.20 6.48 -17.45
N LEU A 8 -6.09 5.19 -17.77
CA LEU A 8 -5.84 4.14 -16.78
C LEU A 8 -4.49 4.30 -16.09
N LEU A 9 -3.42 4.62 -16.83
CA LEU A 9 -2.11 4.92 -16.25
C LEU A 9 -2.11 6.17 -15.38
N THR A 10 -2.91 7.18 -15.73
CA THR A 10 -3.07 8.37 -14.89
C THR A 10 -3.74 8.01 -13.57
N ALA A 11 -4.84 7.24 -13.62
CA ALA A 11 -5.49 6.74 -12.41
C ALA A 11 -4.57 5.85 -11.56
N ALA A 12 -3.81 4.94 -12.20
CA ALA A 12 -2.81 4.10 -11.54
C ALA A 12 -1.75 4.94 -10.82
N ARG A 13 -1.22 5.98 -11.48
CA ARG A 13 -0.24 6.90 -10.89
C ARG A 13 -0.81 7.64 -9.68
N ILE A 14 -2.04 8.13 -9.75
CA ILE A 14 -2.68 8.81 -8.62
C ILE A 14 -2.81 7.83 -7.44
N GLY A 15 -3.29 6.61 -7.70
CA GLY A 15 -3.42 5.57 -6.68
C GLY A 15 -2.09 5.17 -6.05
N GLN A 16 -1.05 4.97 -6.87
CA GLN A 16 0.30 4.65 -6.42
C GLN A 16 0.91 5.81 -5.61
N ALA A 17 0.67 7.05 -6.00
CA ALA A 17 1.13 8.25 -5.28
C ALA A 17 0.44 8.36 -3.92
N HIS A 18 -0.88 8.25 -3.90
CA HIS A 18 -1.65 8.22 -2.66
C HIS A 18 -1.14 7.13 -1.71
N TRP A 19 -0.87 5.93 -2.23
CA TRP A 19 -0.34 4.83 -1.42
C TRP A 19 1.08 5.08 -0.91
N PHE A 20 1.97 5.61 -1.76
CA PHE A 20 3.34 5.97 -1.37
C PHE A 20 3.33 7.02 -0.25
N PHE A 21 2.64 8.14 -0.45
CA PHE A 21 2.60 9.23 0.51
C PHE A 21 1.88 8.85 1.80
N GLY A 22 0.83 8.03 1.74
CA GLY A 22 0.17 7.51 2.93
C GLY A 22 1.12 6.68 3.80
N ASN A 23 1.82 5.70 3.22
CA ASN A 23 2.79 4.89 3.95
C ASN A 23 4.00 5.70 4.45
N LEU A 24 4.39 6.74 3.71
CA LEU A 24 5.50 7.62 4.09
C LEU A 24 5.10 8.48 5.30
N TYR A 25 3.92 9.09 5.24
CA TYR A 25 3.35 9.86 6.33
C TYR A 25 3.30 9.03 7.61
N GLU A 26 2.72 7.82 7.55
CA GLU A 26 2.62 6.92 8.70
C GLU A 26 3.99 6.63 9.33
N ALA A 27 5.02 6.42 8.51
CA ALA A 27 6.38 6.18 9.00
C ALA A 27 7.02 7.42 9.61
N VAL A 28 6.87 8.59 8.98
CA VAL A 28 7.45 9.85 9.44
C VAL A 28 6.85 10.30 10.76
N VAL A 29 5.52 10.22 10.90
CA VAL A 29 4.84 10.59 12.15
C VAL A 29 4.88 9.49 13.21
N ARG A 30 5.50 8.34 12.91
CA ARG A 30 5.56 7.16 13.77
C ARG A 30 4.19 6.74 14.29
N LEU A 31 3.18 6.83 13.44
CA LEU A 31 1.81 6.46 13.76
C LEU A 31 1.69 5.04 14.34
N PRO A 32 2.42 4.02 13.84
CA PRO A 32 2.44 2.69 14.44
C PRO A 32 2.82 2.67 15.92
N ASP A 33 3.79 3.47 16.35
CA ASP A 33 4.27 3.52 17.73
C ASP A 33 3.19 4.11 18.65
N SER A 34 2.54 5.19 18.21
CA SER A 34 1.42 5.81 18.93
C SER A 34 0.24 4.84 19.05
N LEU A 35 -0.15 4.18 17.97
CA LEU A 35 -1.26 3.21 17.98
C LEU A 35 -0.95 1.96 18.80
N ALA A 36 0.30 1.49 18.80
CA ALA A 36 0.71 0.34 19.59
C ALA A 36 0.67 0.58 21.11
N ARG A 37 0.71 1.85 21.54
CA ARG A 37 0.67 2.28 22.95
C ARG A 37 -0.70 2.82 23.37
N ALA A 38 -1.61 3.05 22.43
CA ALA A 38 -2.95 3.55 22.71
C ALA A 38 -3.75 2.54 23.56
N ASP A 39 -4.47 3.07 24.55
CA ASP A 39 -5.41 2.35 25.40
C ASP A 39 -6.63 3.26 25.65
N PRO A 40 -7.88 2.82 25.44
CA PRO A 40 -8.28 1.51 24.92
C PRO A 40 -7.97 1.31 23.43
N LYS A 41 -7.58 0.09 23.05
CA LYS A 41 -7.48 -0.30 21.63
C LYS A 41 -8.89 -0.49 21.02
N PRO A 42 -9.09 -0.12 19.74
CA PRO A 42 -10.35 -0.35 19.06
C PRO A 42 -10.68 -1.85 18.96
N SER A 43 -11.95 -2.22 19.11
CA SER A 43 -12.42 -3.61 19.02
C SER A 43 -12.37 -4.21 17.62
N SER A 44 -12.21 -3.37 16.58
CA SER A 44 -12.16 -3.78 15.19
C SER A 44 -11.36 -2.79 14.35
N PRO A 45 -10.65 -3.25 13.29
CA PRO A 45 -10.07 -2.35 12.30
C PRO A 45 -11.14 -1.51 11.57
N PHE A 46 -12.42 -1.86 11.69
CA PHE A 46 -13.55 -1.10 11.15
C PHE A 46 -14.35 -0.40 12.25
N ALA A 47 -13.83 -0.22 13.46
CA ALA A 47 -14.54 0.53 14.51
C ALA A 47 -14.87 1.97 14.05
N LYS A 48 -15.85 2.62 14.69
CA LYS A 48 -16.17 4.04 14.44
C LYS A 48 -14.90 4.88 14.69
N GLY A 49 -14.60 5.79 13.76
CA GLY A 49 -13.36 6.58 13.78
C GLY A 49 -12.14 5.90 13.12
N SER A 50 -12.25 4.64 12.70
CA SER A 50 -11.13 3.98 12.01
C SER A 50 -10.91 4.55 10.61
N PRO A 51 -9.70 5.04 10.29
CA PRO A 51 -9.38 5.54 8.96
C PRO A 51 -9.49 4.45 7.88
N VAL A 52 -9.39 3.17 8.27
CA VAL A 52 -9.49 2.02 7.36
C VAL A 52 -10.75 2.10 6.49
N ARG A 53 -11.88 2.60 6.98
CA ARG A 53 -13.14 2.68 6.22
C ARG A 53 -13.04 3.58 4.98
N TYR A 54 -12.21 4.63 5.03
CA TYR A 54 -12.04 5.58 3.93
C TYR A 54 -10.85 5.24 3.04
N TYR A 55 -9.86 4.51 3.58
CA TYR A 55 -8.66 4.10 2.84
C TYR A 55 -8.77 2.74 2.15
N LEU A 56 -9.68 1.84 2.60
CA LEU A 56 -9.82 0.48 2.06
C LEU A 56 -10.08 0.43 0.54
N PRO A 57 -10.92 1.30 -0.06
CA PRO A 57 -11.20 1.21 -1.49
C PRO A 57 -10.00 1.58 -2.37
N ALA A 58 -9.08 2.41 -1.86
CA ALA A 58 -8.02 3.00 -2.67
C ALA A 58 -7.02 1.95 -3.19
N ALA A 59 -6.61 1.00 -2.35
CA ALA A 59 -5.66 -0.05 -2.75
C ALA A 59 -6.23 -1.01 -3.81
N PRO A 60 -7.41 -1.63 -3.64
CA PRO A 60 -8.05 -2.46 -4.66
C PRO A 60 -8.29 -1.71 -5.98
N VAL A 61 -8.75 -0.46 -5.91
CA VAL A 61 -8.93 0.37 -7.12
C VAL A 61 -7.59 0.59 -7.82
N THR A 62 -6.53 0.93 -7.08
CA THR A 62 -5.18 1.13 -7.63
C THR A 62 -4.67 -0.12 -8.34
N VAL A 63 -4.85 -1.30 -7.73
CA VAL A 63 -4.48 -2.59 -8.34
C VAL A 63 -5.27 -2.79 -9.63
N ALA A 64 -6.60 -2.65 -9.58
CA ALA A 64 -7.48 -2.88 -10.73
C ALA A 64 -7.12 -1.97 -11.92
N VAL A 65 -6.94 -0.66 -11.68
CA VAL A 65 -6.60 0.28 -12.77
C VAL A 65 -5.19 0.04 -13.31
N THR A 66 -4.23 -0.39 -12.48
CA THR A 66 -2.87 -0.73 -12.92
C THR A 66 -2.87 -1.97 -13.81
N LEU A 67 -3.60 -3.01 -13.43
CA LEU A 67 -3.74 -4.22 -14.24
C LEU A 67 -4.49 -3.93 -15.53
N ALA A 68 -5.56 -3.13 -15.50
CA ALA A 68 -6.27 -2.70 -16.69
C ALA A 68 -5.37 -1.89 -17.64
N ALA A 69 -4.54 -0.98 -17.11
CA ALA A 69 -3.55 -0.25 -17.90
C ALA A 69 -2.55 -1.21 -18.57
N THR A 70 -2.10 -2.24 -17.84
CA THR A 70 -1.18 -3.26 -18.34
C THR A 70 -1.79 -4.05 -19.48
N VAL A 71 -3.01 -4.57 -19.31
CA VAL A 71 -3.74 -5.34 -20.34
C VAL A 71 -3.99 -4.49 -21.59
N THR A 72 -4.47 -3.25 -21.40
CA THR A 72 -4.81 -2.37 -22.54
C THR A 72 -3.61 -1.74 -23.25
N GLY A 73 -2.42 -1.81 -22.68
CA GLY A 73 -1.17 -1.33 -23.30
C GLY A 73 -0.23 -2.46 -23.76
N TRP A 74 -0.62 -3.72 -23.57
CA TRP A 74 0.25 -4.87 -23.84
C TRP A 74 0.53 -5.12 -25.34
N ASP A 75 -0.31 -4.55 -26.20
CA ASP A 75 -0.19 -4.61 -27.66
C ASP A 75 1.02 -3.81 -28.17
N VAL A 76 1.62 -2.95 -27.36
CA VAL A 76 2.82 -2.16 -27.70
C VAL A 76 4.06 -2.80 -27.06
N PRO A 77 4.91 -3.53 -27.80
CA PRO A 77 6.06 -4.25 -27.23
C PRO A 77 7.02 -3.37 -26.42
N ALA A 78 7.24 -2.14 -26.88
CA ALA A 78 8.10 -1.16 -26.22
C ALA A 78 7.61 -0.76 -24.82
N ASP A 79 6.30 -0.84 -24.54
CA ASP A 79 5.73 -0.48 -23.26
C ASP A 79 5.71 -1.66 -22.25
N ARG A 80 5.88 -2.91 -22.72
CA ARG A 80 5.68 -4.11 -21.89
C ARG A 80 6.57 -4.18 -20.64
N PRO A 81 7.89 -3.94 -20.70
CA PRO A 81 8.72 -4.01 -19.49
C PRO A 81 8.25 -3.04 -18.42
N ARG A 82 7.94 -1.79 -18.81
CA ARG A 82 7.40 -0.76 -17.92
C ARG A 82 6.06 -1.19 -17.30
N LEU A 83 5.12 -1.67 -18.12
CA LEU A 83 3.79 -2.07 -17.66
C LEU A 83 3.90 -3.27 -16.69
N ALA A 84 4.74 -4.25 -17.02
CA ALA A 84 5.02 -5.39 -16.17
C ALA A 84 5.66 -4.97 -14.83
N THR A 85 6.65 -4.07 -14.83
CA THR A 85 7.26 -3.55 -13.61
C THR A 85 6.24 -2.79 -12.75
N SER A 86 5.44 -1.92 -13.34
CA SER A 86 4.37 -1.20 -12.61
C SER A 86 3.35 -2.16 -12.00
N ALA A 87 2.89 -3.16 -12.76
CA ALA A 87 1.95 -4.16 -12.28
C ALA A 87 2.55 -5.01 -11.15
N GLY A 88 3.76 -5.53 -11.35
CA GLY A 88 4.47 -6.34 -10.37
C GLY A 88 4.67 -5.57 -9.06
N ALA A 89 5.20 -4.35 -9.12
CA ALA A 89 5.39 -3.52 -7.94
C ALA A 89 4.08 -3.21 -7.21
N THR A 90 3.00 -2.92 -7.96
CA THR A 90 1.67 -2.65 -7.37
C THR A 90 1.10 -3.90 -6.68
N VAL A 91 1.21 -5.07 -7.31
CA VAL A 91 0.77 -6.34 -6.73
C VAL A 91 1.59 -6.70 -5.49
N THR A 92 2.92 -6.52 -5.52
CA THR A 92 3.78 -6.71 -4.35
C THR A 92 3.37 -5.80 -3.20
N GLY A 93 3.11 -4.50 -3.45
CA GLY A 93 2.61 -3.57 -2.44
C GLY A 93 1.28 -4.01 -1.81
N ALA A 94 0.38 -4.57 -2.62
CA ALA A 94 -0.90 -5.11 -2.17
C ALA A 94 -0.75 -6.35 -1.29
N LEU A 95 0.07 -7.32 -1.72
CA LEU A 95 0.34 -8.53 -0.95
C LEU A 95 1.01 -8.22 0.39
N LEU A 96 2.00 -7.31 0.39
CA LEU A 96 2.65 -6.84 1.62
C LEU A 96 1.67 -6.14 2.56
N THR A 97 0.74 -5.35 2.01
CA THR A 97 -0.30 -4.70 2.82
C THR A 97 -1.26 -5.71 3.42
N ALA A 98 -1.72 -6.69 2.64
CA ALA A 98 -2.57 -7.76 3.15
C ALA A 98 -1.87 -8.56 4.27
N TYR A 99 -0.59 -8.90 4.06
CA TYR A 99 0.23 -9.55 5.07
C TYR A 99 0.38 -8.70 6.33
N LEU A 100 0.76 -7.42 6.20
CA LEU A 100 0.94 -6.52 7.34
C LEU A 100 -0.36 -6.34 8.14
N VAL A 101 -1.48 -6.18 7.46
CA VAL A 101 -2.78 -6.08 8.12
C VAL A 101 -3.02 -7.32 8.97
N ARG A 102 -2.94 -8.51 8.37
CA ARG A 102 -3.25 -9.78 9.04
C ARG A 102 -2.25 -10.16 10.14
N ALA A 103 -0.97 -10.07 9.86
CA ALA A 103 0.09 -10.61 10.71
C ALA A 103 0.61 -9.61 11.76
N VAL A 104 0.43 -8.31 11.52
CA VAL A 104 1.02 -7.24 12.35
C VAL A 104 -0.05 -6.30 12.90
N ASN A 105 -0.81 -5.60 12.03
CA ASN A 105 -1.70 -4.53 12.46
C ASN A 105 -2.84 -5.04 13.37
N LEU A 106 -3.45 -6.18 13.03
CA LEU A 106 -4.50 -6.76 13.88
C LEU A 106 -3.99 -7.14 15.28
N ARG A 107 -2.71 -7.51 15.41
CA ARG A 107 -2.12 -7.87 16.71
C ARG A 107 -1.68 -6.64 17.50
N LEU A 108 -1.18 -5.62 16.80
CA LEU A 108 -0.66 -4.40 17.45
C LEU A 108 -1.75 -3.39 17.80
N PHE A 109 -2.72 -3.17 16.90
CA PHE A 109 -3.60 -1.99 16.94
C PHE A 109 -5.06 -2.31 17.26
N VAL A 110 -5.44 -3.59 17.29
CA VAL A 110 -6.83 -4.02 17.58
C VAL A 110 -6.84 -4.73 18.93
N ALA A 111 -7.96 -4.60 19.65
CA ALA A 111 -8.18 -5.30 20.90
C ALA A 111 -8.03 -6.81 20.71
N GLY A 112 -7.28 -7.45 21.59
CA GLY A 112 -6.92 -8.86 21.54
C GLY A 112 -6.07 -9.22 22.76
N PRO A 113 -5.50 -10.43 22.80
CA PRO A 113 -4.63 -10.84 23.90
C PRO A 113 -3.51 -9.82 24.14
N PRO A 114 -3.16 -9.53 25.40
CA PRO A 114 -2.09 -8.59 25.71
C PRO A 114 -0.78 -9.05 25.07
N VAL A 115 -0.14 -8.13 24.37
CA VAL A 115 1.15 -8.36 23.70
C VAL A 115 2.25 -7.87 24.63
N SER A 116 3.23 -8.73 24.90
CA SER A 116 4.42 -8.36 25.69
C SER A 116 5.19 -7.21 25.03
N GLU A 117 5.98 -6.48 25.81
CA GLU A 117 6.79 -5.37 25.28
C GLU A 117 7.78 -5.85 24.20
N ALA A 118 8.47 -6.97 24.44
CA ALA A 118 9.39 -7.57 23.48
C ALA A 118 8.69 -7.96 22.16
N GLU A 119 7.47 -8.51 22.25
CA GLU A 119 6.71 -8.87 21.05
C GLU A 119 6.21 -7.62 20.29
N ARG A 120 5.78 -6.59 21.02
CA ARG A 120 5.36 -5.31 20.44
C ARG A 120 6.50 -4.69 19.62
N ASP A 121 7.70 -4.67 20.19
CA ASP A 121 8.88 -4.14 19.52
C ASP A 121 9.27 -4.95 18.27
N ALA A 122 9.16 -6.29 18.36
CA ALA A 122 9.42 -7.15 17.20
C ALA A 122 8.42 -6.90 16.06
N LEU A 123 7.13 -6.74 16.39
CA LEU A 123 6.09 -6.43 15.42
C LEU A 123 6.26 -5.03 14.82
N LEU A 124 6.63 -4.02 15.60
CA LEU A 124 6.93 -2.67 15.11
C LEU A 124 8.13 -2.68 14.15
N ARG A 125 9.23 -3.35 14.51
CA ARG A 125 10.39 -3.51 13.61
C ARG A 125 9.99 -4.18 12.29
N ARG A 126 9.14 -5.21 12.35
CA ARG A 126 8.61 -5.88 11.16
C ARG A 126 7.75 -4.94 10.33
N TRP A 127 6.90 -4.14 10.97
CA TRP A 127 6.08 -3.13 10.30
C TRP A 127 6.95 -2.16 9.50
N TYR A 128 7.96 -1.55 10.13
CA TYR A 128 8.83 -0.56 9.48
C TYR A 128 9.63 -1.16 8.31
N ARG A 129 10.18 -2.37 8.48
CA ARG A 129 10.93 -3.06 7.42
C ARG A 129 10.04 -3.33 6.20
N LEU A 130 8.84 -3.87 6.41
CA LEU A 130 7.93 -4.15 5.30
C LEU A 130 7.33 -2.86 4.73
N ASN A 131 7.17 -1.81 5.53
CA ASN A 131 6.76 -0.51 5.03
C ASN A 131 7.80 0.10 4.09
N ALA A 132 9.10 -0.04 4.39
CA ALA A 132 10.16 0.39 3.49
C ALA A 132 10.06 -0.33 2.12
N VAL A 133 9.76 -1.63 2.12
CA VAL A 133 9.53 -2.38 0.87
C VAL A 133 8.29 -1.87 0.13
N ARG A 134 7.19 -1.57 0.84
CA ARG A 134 5.99 -0.95 0.22
C ARG A 134 6.30 0.40 -0.41
N LEU A 135 7.12 1.23 0.25
CA LEU A 135 7.55 2.52 -0.28
C LEU A 135 8.40 2.35 -1.55
N LEU A 136 9.35 1.42 -1.55
CA LEU A 136 10.14 1.10 -2.74
C LEU A 136 9.27 0.59 -3.89
N ALA A 137 8.30 -0.27 -3.61
CA ALA A 137 7.38 -0.78 -4.61
C ALA A 137 6.49 0.33 -5.21
N ALA A 138 5.81 1.12 -4.37
CA ALA A 138 4.97 2.20 -4.84
C ALA A 138 5.77 3.31 -5.55
N GLY A 139 6.94 3.67 -5.02
CA GLY A 139 7.85 4.65 -5.61
C GLY A 139 8.42 4.18 -6.96
N GLY A 140 8.80 2.90 -7.06
CA GLY A 140 9.26 2.28 -8.30
C GLY A 140 8.18 2.27 -9.38
N ALA A 141 6.94 1.91 -9.00
CA ALA A 141 5.80 1.95 -9.91
C ALA A 141 5.53 3.36 -10.44
N LEU A 142 5.60 4.37 -9.56
CA LEU A 142 5.46 5.79 -9.94
C LEU A 142 6.55 6.26 -10.89
N ALA A 143 7.81 5.97 -10.57
CA ALA A 143 8.96 6.40 -11.35
C ALA A 143 8.89 5.84 -12.78
N VAL A 144 8.59 4.54 -12.90
CA VAL A 144 8.48 3.84 -14.17
C VAL A 144 7.31 4.40 -15.00
N ASN A 145 6.19 4.77 -14.38
CA ASN A 145 5.04 5.38 -15.07
C ASN A 145 5.21 6.87 -15.43
N ARG A 146 6.17 7.58 -14.80
CA ARG A 146 6.41 9.02 -15.04
C ARG A 146 7.09 9.29 -16.38
N ASN A 147 7.89 8.36 -16.89
CA ASN A 147 8.65 8.50 -18.15
C ASN A 147 7.81 8.29 -19.41
N SER A 148 6.48 8.26 -19.29
CA SER A 148 5.54 8.17 -20.41
C SER A 148 5.32 9.58 -21.00
N ARG A 149 6.29 10.10 -21.74
CA ARG A 149 6.08 11.23 -22.66
C ARG A 149 5.87 10.69 -24.06
#